data_AF-A0A438JBC4-F1
#
_entry.id   AF-A0A438JBC4-F1
#
_cell.length_a   1.000
_cell.length_b   1.000
_cell.length_c   1.000
_cell.angle_alpha   90.00
_cell.angle_beta   90.00
_cell.angle_gamma   90.00
#
_symmetry.space_group_name_H-M   'P 1'
#
loop_
_entity.id
_entity.type
_entity.pdbx_description
1 polymer ?
#
loop_
_entity_poly.entity_id
_entity_poly.type
_entity_poly.pdbx_seq_one_letter_code
_entity_poly.pdbx_strand_id
1 'polypeptide(L)'
;MSEVNWNLLDKQVLRVIKLTLSKNVAKGENHKGLMEVLSDMYEKPSTNNKVYLMKKLFNLKKEEGAPMAEHLNEFDMMVNQLSEVEIDFNDDICA
;
A
#
# COMPACT_ATOMS: atom_id res chain seq x y z
N MET A 1 26.06 7.21 -14.07
CA MET A 1 26.12 6.24 -12.95
C MET A 1 26.57 4.90 -13.51
N SER A 2 27.56 4.23 -12.93
CA SER A 2 28.08 2.96 -13.45
C SER A 2 27.19 1.78 -13.06
N GLU A 3 27.22 0.72 -13.86
CA GLU A 3 26.46 -0.52 -13.62
C GLU A 3 26.81 -1.18 -12.28
N VAL A 4 28.08 -1.07 -11.86
CA VAL A 4 28.54 -1.52 -10.53
C VAL A 4 27.87 -0.74 -9.40
N ASN A 5 27.73 0.57 -9.54
CA ASN A 5 27.06 1.41 -8.55
C ASN A 5 25.56 1.10 -8.47
N TRP A 6 24.91 0.86 -9.61
CA TRP A 6 23.50 0.45 -9.67
C TRP A 6 23.26 -0.90 -8.99
N ASN A 7 24.11 -1.90 -9.26
CA ASN A 7 24.00 -3.22 -8.66
C ASN A 7 24.22 -3.21 -7.14
N LEU A 8 25.09 -2.33 -6.64
CA LEU A 8 25.28 -2.15 -5.21
C LEU A 8 24.03 -1.57 -4.54
N LEU A 9 23.43 -0.55 -5.17
CA LEU A 9 22.22 0.09 -4.67
C LEU A 9 21.03 -0.87 -4.66
N ASP A 10 20.84 -1.64 -5.73
CA ASP A 10 19.76 -2.64 -5.84
C ASP A 10 19.84 -3.67 -4.70
N LYS A 11 21.04 -4.16 -4.37
CA LYS A 11 21.27 -5.07 -3.24
C LYS A 11 20.97 -4.44 -1.88
N GLN A 12 21.29 -3.15 -1.69
CA GLN A 12 21.00 -2.45 -0.44
C GLN A 12 19.50 -2.28 -0.25
N VAL A 13 18.79 -1.85 -1.30
CA VAL A 13 17.33 -1.72 -1.29
C VAL A 13 16.66 -3.07 -1.02
N LEU A 14 17.10 -4.13 -1.71
CA LEU A 14 16.60 -5.50 -1.48
C LEU A 14 16.73 -5.93 -0.02
N ARG A 15 17.89 -5.65 0.60
CA ARG A 15 18.17 -6.01 2.00
C ARG A 15 17.24 -5.26 2.97
N VAL A 16 17.08 -3.96 2.78
CA VAL A 16 16.22 -3.12 3.63
C VAL A 16 14.78 -3.61 3.55
N ILE A 17 14.26 -3.78 2.34
CA ILE A 17 12.88 -4.25 2.12
C ILE A 17 12.65 -5.62 2.77
N LYS A 18 13.56 -6.59 2.59
CA LYS A 18 13.44 -7.92 3.19
C LYS A 18 13.54 -7.93 4.72
N LEU A 19 14.30 -7.00 5.32
CA LEU A 19 14.43 -6.88 6.77
C LEU A 19 13.20 -6.23 7.42
N THR A 20 12.56 -5.28 6.73
CA THR A 20 11.45 -4.50 7.27
C THR A 20 10.09 -5.20 7.04
N LEU A 21 9.97 -6.05 6.03
CA LEU A 21 8.68 -6.67 5.66
C LEU A 21 8.50 -8.08 6.22
N SER A 22 7.23 -8.51 6.34
CA SER A 22 6.87 -9.85 6.80
C SER A 22 7.40 -10.94 5.85
N LYS A 23 7.65 -12.16 6.37
CA LYS A 23 8.22 -13.30 5.61
C LYS A 23 7.46 -13.63 4.32
N ASN A 24 6.18 -13.28 4.23
CA ASN A 24 5.34 -13.56 3.06
C ASN A 24 5.68 -12.69 1.84
N VAL A 25 6.22 -11.48 2.06
CA VAL A 25 6.56 -10.50 1.01
C VAL A 25 8.01 -10.67 0.53
N ALA A 26 8.88 -11.27 1.35
CA ALA A 26 10.32 -11.42 1.09
C ALA A 26 10.69 -12.44 -0.03
N LYS A 27 9.73 -12.89 -0.84
CA LYS A 27 9.91 -13.91 -1.90
C LYS A 27 10.54 -13.37 -3.18
N GLY A 28 10.63 -12.04 -3.37
CA GLY A 28 11.24 -11.43 -4.55
C GLY A 28 12.76 -11.57 -4.60
N GLU A 29 13.30 -11.89 -5.78
CA GLU A 29 14.75 -12.11 -6.00
C GLU A 29 15.52 -10.82 -6.29
N ASN A 30 14.87 -9.81 -6.88
CA ASN A 30 15.41 -8.48 -7.17
C ASN A 30 14.42 -7.38 -6.74
N HIS A 31 14.81 -6.09 -6.76
CA HIS A 31 13.90 -5.02 -6.28
C HIS A 31 12.61 -4.95 -7.09
N LYS A 32 12.68 -5.17 -8.41
CA LYS A 32 11.50 -5.16 -9.31
C LYS A 32 10.50 -6.24 -8.90
N GLY A 33 10.97 -7.47 -8.68
CA GLY A 33 10.15 -8.59 -8.24
C GLY A 33 9.58 -8.39 -6.83
N LEU A 34 10.31 -7.72 -5.93
CA LEU A 34 9.74 -7.31 -4.63
C LEU A 34 8.63 -6.26 -4.82
N MET A 35 8.83 -5.28 -5.70
CA MET A 35 7.83 -4.25 -6.00
C MET A 35 6.59 -4.86 -6.65
N GLU A 36 6.75 -5.82 -7.55
CA GLU A 36 5.65 -6.57 -8.17
C GLU A 36 4.87 -7.39 -7.13
N VAL A 37 5.56 -8.12 -6.24
CA VAL A 37 4.90 -8.88 -5.16
C VAL A 37 4.16 -7.96 -4.19
N LEU A 38 4.69 -6.77 -3.91
CA LEU A 38 4.03 -5.76 -3.09
C LEU A 38 2.78 -5.21 -3.78
N SER A 39 2.89 -4.82 -5.05
CA SER A 39 1.77 -4.34 -5.87
C SER A 39 0.68 -5.42 -5.96
N ASP A 40 1.06 -6.68 -6.16
CA ASP A 40 0.12 -7.80 -6.20
C ASP A 40 -0.63 -8.02 -4.88
N MET A 41 0.03 -7.83 -3.74
CA MET A 41 -0.62 -8.00 -2.44
C MET A 41 -1.48 -6.79 -2.03
N TYR A 42 -1.04 -5.58 -2.36
CA TYR A 42 -1.54 -4.34 -1.74
C TYR A 42 -2.06 -3.27 -2.71
N GLU A 43 -1.79 -3.37 -4.02
CA GLU A 43 -2.34 -2.45 -5.03
C GLU A 43 -3.46 -3.10 -5.84
N LYS A 44 -3.41 -4.43 -6.06
CA LYS A 44 -4.53 -5.15 -6.69
C LYS A 44 -5.82 -5.02 -5.87
N PRO A 45 -7.01 -5.08 -6.52
CA PRO A 45 -8.32 -5.12 -5.87
C PRO A 45 -8.55 -6.48 -5.17
N SER A 46 -7.68 -6.83 -4.22
CA SER A 46 -7.81 -8.04 -3.42
C SER A 46 -8.77 -7.81 -2.26
N THR A 47 -9.47 -8.85 -1.82
CA THR A 47 -10.38 -8.78 -0.66
C THR A 47 -9.69 -8.21 0.59
N ASN A 48 -8.42 -8.57 0.82
CA ASN A 48 -7.65 -8.06 1.95
C ASN A 48 -7.40 -6.55 1.84
N ASN A 49 -7.08 -6.06 0.64
CA ASN A 49 -6.87 -4.64 0.40
C ASN A 49 -8.17 -3.84 0.60
N LYS A 50 -9.28 -4.36 0.05
CA LYS A 50 -10.62 -3.79 0.24
C LYS A 50 -10.99 -3.67 1.73
N VAL A 51 -10.83 -4.75 2.50
CA VAL A 51 -11.10 -4.76 3.95
C VAL A 51 -10.18 -3.81 4.70
N TYR A 52 -8.90 -3.76 4.34
CA TYR A 52 -7.93 -2.85 4.96
C TYR A 52 -8.31 -1.37 4.76
N LEU A 53 -8.60 -0.97 3.51
CA LEU A 53 -8.98 0.40 3.16
C LEU A 53 -10.30 0.79 3.83
N MET A 54 -11.30 -0.09 3.84
CA MET A 54 -12.56 0.12 4.57
C MET A 54 -12.32 0.35 6.06
N LYS A 55 -11.55 -0.53 6.70
CA LYS A 55 -11.23 -0.38 8.13
C LYS A 55 -10.50 0.93 8.39
N LYS A 56 -9.60 1.35 7.51
CA LYS A 56 -8.89 2.63 7.64
C LYS A 56 -9.86 3.81 7.51
N LEU A 57 -10.78 3.78 6.54
CA LEU A 57 -11.83 4.79 6.36
C LEU A 57 -12.73 4.91 7.59
N PHE A 58 -13.26 3.79 8.10
CA PHE A 58 -14.12 3.79 9.28
C PHE A 58 -13.42 4.29 10.55
N ASN A 59 -12.10 4.13 10.63
CA ASN A 59 -11.31 4.60 11.77
C ASN A 59 -10.66 5.97 11.53
N LEU A 60 -10.89 6.60 10.38
CA LEU A 60 -10.33 7.92 10.10
C LEU A 60 -10.96 8.94 11.05
N LYS A 61 -10.12 9.54 11.88
CA LYS A 61 -10.52 10.60 12.81
C LYS A 61 -9.66 11.80 12.53
N LYS A 62 -10.29 12.97 12.51
CA LYS A 62 -9.56 14.23 12.51
C LYS A 62 -8.71 14.31 13.77
N GLU A 63 -7.44 14.59 13.62
CA GLU A 63 -6.56 14.90 14.75
C GLU A 63 -6.98 16.23 15.39
N GLU A 64 -7.00 16.26 16.73
CA GLU A 64 -7.36 17.47 17.47
C GLU A 64 -6.29 18.55 17.26
N GLY A 65 -6.71 19.76 16.90
CA GLY A 65 -5.78 20.84 16.53
C GLY A 65 -5.28 20.85 15.08
N ALA A 66 -5.39 19.74 14.32
CA ALA A 66 -5.02 19.72 12.90
C ALA A 66 -6.01 20.52 12.03
N PRO A 67 -5.57 21.18 10.95
CA PRO A 67 -6.46 21.87 10.00
C PRO A 67 -7.49 20.93 9.36
N MET A 68 -8.69 21.45 9.11
CA MET A 68 -9.74 20.70 8.40
C MET A 68 -9.29 20.28 6.99
N ALA A 69 -8.51 21.12 6.31
CA ALA A 69 -7.99 20.82 4.98
C ALA A 69 -7.08 19.57 4.94
N GLU A 70 -6.29 19.34 5.99
CA GLU A 70 -5.44 18.14 6.06
C GLU A 70 -6.30 16.88 6.19
N HIS A 71 -7.33 16.91 7.04
CA HIS A 71 -8.27 15.81 7.15
C HIS A 71 -9.04 15.53 5.85
N LEU A 72 -9.44 16.59 5.12
CA LEU A 72 -10.10 16.44 3.82
C LEU A 72 -9.15 15.83 2.78
N ASN A 73 -7.87 16.23 2.77
CA ASN A 73 -6.89 15.63 1.87
C ASN A 73 -6.67 14.14 2.16
N GLU A 74 -6.59 13.75 3.43
CA GLU A 74 -6.49 12.34 3.82
C GLU A 74 -7.74 11.54 3.42
N PHE A 75 -8.92 12.13 3.61
CA PHE A 75 -10.18 11.54 3.20
C PHE A 75 -10.24 11.35 1.68
N ASP A 76 -9.95 12.40 0.90
CA ASP A 76 -9.95 12.37 -0.56
C ASP A 76 -8.96 11.33 -1.11
N MET A 77 -7.76 11.25 -0.50
CA MET A 77 -6.78 10.23 -0.87
C MET A 77 -7.33 8.82 -0.63
N MET A 78 -8.06 8.58 0.47
CA MET A 78 -8.67 7.27 0.70
C MET A 78 -9.84 6.97 -0.23
N VAL A 79 -10.67 7.95 -0.56
CA VAL A 79 -11.76 7.77 -1.53
C VAL A 79 -11.20 7.43 -2.91
N ASN A 80 -10.13 8.10 -3.35
CA ASN A 80 -9.46 7.79 -4.62
C ASN A 80 -8.91 6.36 -4.61
N GLN A 81 -8.25 5.93 -3.53
CA GLN A 81 -7.76 4.55 -3.40
C GLN A 81 -8.90 3.52 -3.45
N LEU A 82 -10.02 3.78 -2.76
CA LEU A 82 -11.20 2.90 -2.77
C LEU A 82 -11.83 2.81 -4.17
N SER A 83 -11.78 3.90 -4.95
CA SER A 83 -12.22 3.90 -6.35
C SER A 83 -11.31 3.07 -7.25
N GLU A 84 -10.00 3.08 -7.00
CA GLU A 84 -9.02 2.30 -7.79
C GLU A 84 -9.12 0.79 -7.53
N VAL A 85 -9.55 0.38 -6.33
CA VAL A 85 -9.73 -1.04 -5.99
C VAL A 85 -11.12 -1.59 -6.32
N GLU A 86 -11.94 -0.85 -7.07
CA GLU A 86 -13.27 -1.27 -7.56
C GLU A 86 -14.11 -1.99 -6.48
N ILE A 87 -14.28 -1.34 -5.32
CA ILE A 87 -15.16 -1.88 -4.27
C ILE A 87 -16.60 -1.77 -4.74
N ASP A 88 -17.27 -2.92 -4.83
CA ASP A 88 -18.72 -2.95 -4.94
C ASP A 88 -19.27 -2.93 -3.52
N PHE A 89 -19.72 -1.76 -3.06
CA PHE A 89 -20.29 -1.62 -1.72
C PHE A 89 -21.53 -2.49 -1.51
N ASN A 90 -22.26 -2.85 -2.56
CA ASN A 90 -23.49 -3.62 -2.46
C ASN A 90 -23.20 -5.12 -2.27
N ASP A 91 -22.17 -5.64 -2.94
CA ASP A 91 -21.78 -7.05 -2.84
C ASP A 91 -20.72 -7.30 -1.74
N ASP A 92 -19.82 -6.35 -1.47
CA ASP A 92 -18.68 -6.52 -0.53
C ASP A 92 -18.99 -6.11 0.92
N ILE A 93 -20.07 -5.34 1.19
CA ILE A 93 -20.37 -4.79 2.53
C ILE A 93 -21.69 -5.30 3.12
N CYS A 94 -22.64 -5.73 2.29
CA CYS A 94 -23.97 -6.15 2.73
C CYS A 94 -24.14 -7.67 2.95
N ALA A 95 -23.06 -8.46 2.99
CA ALA A 95 -23.12 -9.90 3.23
C ALA A 95 -23.41 -10.28 4.70
#